data_AF-A0A2U8FRQ7-F1
#
_entry.id   AF-A0A2U8FRQ7-F1
#
_cell.length_a   1.000
_cell.length_b   1.000
_cell.length_c   1.000
_cell.angle_alpha   90.00
_cell.angle_beta   90.00
_cell.angle_gamma   90.00
#
_symmetry.space_group_name_H-M   'P 1'
#
loop_
_entity.id
_entity.type
_entity.pdbx_description
1 polymer ?
#
loop_
_entity_poly.entity_id
_entity_poly.type
_entity_poly.pdbx_seq_one_letter_code
_entity_poly.pdbx_strand_id
1 'polypeptide(L)'
;MTTVTLNLEQKLYVITERSGHSCFGFDNARDHANQIAQQLDQSHLAFAPGDYATLAGYQKYLMATAAWGRSPQSQRTYFAPGTDPRAAKVLESYRRTGEKIRLILGDLATGEPWLDEHGVVGRIGRSGGMLKIPLLVEPGQSGGGAILTDCILCLVDWQTGNTPYRHPAYREANLSLSPNESPNLPWAVRRGSDAIACFADIGKAASYLAFMRGATIEPRVFA
;
A
#
# COMPACT_ATOMS: atom_id res chain seq x y z
N MET A 1 23.02 17.57 -10.68
CA MET A 1 23.37 17.69 -9.25
C MET A 1 22.06 17.59 -8.50
N THR A 2 21.91 16.59 -7.64
CA THR A 2 20.69 16.42 -6.84
C THR A 2 20.74 17.42 -5.69
N THR A 3 19.68 18.22 -5.53
CA THR A 3 19.56 19.20 -4.45
C THR A 3 18.42 18.79 -3.53
N VAL A 4 18.65 18.76 -2.22
CA VAL A 4 17.62 18.41 -1.23
C VAL A 4 17.33 19.62 -0.37
N THR A 5 16.06 19.97 -0.26
CA THR A 5 15.57 21.07 0.57
C THR A 5 14.47 20.58 1.52
N LEU A 6 14.12 21.38 2.51
CA LEU A 6 13.14 21.04 3.53
C LEU A 6 11.85 21.84 3.30
N ASN A 7 10.72 21.13 3.19
CA ASN A 7 9.41 21.71 3.35
C ASN A 7 8.89 21.33 4.74
N LEU A 8 9.07 22.25 5.71
CA LEU A 8 8.72 22.00 7.11
C LEU A 8 7.21 21.96 7.35
N GLU A 9 6.44 22.71 6.56
CA GLU A 9 4.99 22.78 6.68
C GLU A 9 4.35 21.43 6.31
N GLN A 10 4.76 20.86 5.18
CA GLN A 10 4.27 19.54 4.73
C GLN A 10 5.05 18.37 5.33
N LYS A 11 6.12 18.64 6.08
CA LYS A 11 7.04 17.64 6.66
C LYS A 11 7.71 16.75 5.61
N LEU A 12 8.20 17.36 4.52
CA LEU A 12 8.79 16.68 3.37
C LEU A 12 10.23 17.13 3.10
N TYR A 13 11.08 16.19 2.71
CA TYR A 13 12.29 16.45 1.93
C TYR A 13 11.87 16.64 0.47
N VAL A 14 12.24 17.78 -0.12
CA VAL A 14 12.02 18.04 -1.55
C VAL A 14 13.33 17.79 -2.28
N ILE A 15 13.34 16.74 -3.10
CA ILE A 15 14.51 16.24 -3.81
C ILE A 15 14.38 16.70 -5.26
N THR A 16 15.29 17.56 -5.69
CA THR A 16 15.30 18.15 -7.03
C THR A 16 16.40 17.51 -7.85
N GLU A 17 16.01 16.92 -8.98
CA GLU A 17 16.90 16.42 -10.00
C GLU A 17 16.70 17.19 -11.32
N ARG A 18 17.50 16.88 -12.35
CA ARG A 18 17.44 17.62 -13.62
C ARG A 18 16.06 17.54 -14.31
N SER A 19 15.32 16.45 -14.11
CA SER A 19 14.07 16.14 -14.81
C SER A 19 12.82 16.34 -13.97
N GLY A 20 12.93 16.77 -12.71
CA GLY A 20 11.77 16.99 -11.85
C GLY A 20 12.08 16.97 -10.36
N HIS A 21 11.00 16.91 -9.59
CA HIS A 21 11.03 16.89 -8.14
C HIS A 21 10.36 15.63 -7.61
N SER A 22 10.93 15.04 -6.58
CA SER A 22 10.29 14.03 -5.75
C SER A 22 10.25 14.49 -4.30
N CYS A 23 9.31 13.93 -3.53
CA CYS A 23 9.13 14.26 -2.12
C CYS A 23 9.24 13.01 -1.26
N PHE A 24 9.81 13.16 -0.07
CA PHE A 24 9.92 12.06 0.90
C PHE A 24 9.62 12.55 2.31
N GLY A 25 8.79 11.84 3.06
CA GLY A 25 8.35 12.26 4.39
C GLY A 25 9.44 12.20 5.46
N PHE A 26 9.41 13.15 6.40
CA PHE A 26 10.30 13.13 7.56
C PHE A 26 10.11 11.89 8.43
N ASP A 27 8.85 11.49 8.66
CA ASP A 27 8.52 10.30 9.43
C ASP A 27 9.00 9.03 8.71
N ASN A 28 8.79 8.93 7.39
CA ASN A 28 9.29 7.81 6.59
C ASN A 28 10.81 7.67 6.72
N ALA A 29 11.57 8.77 6.58
CA ALA A 29 13.03 8.72 6.72
C ALA A 29 13.46 8.21 8.10
N ARG A 30 12.83 8.72 9.17
CA ARG A 30 13.09 8.29 10.55
C ARG A 30 12.78 6.80 10.72
N ASP A 31 11.59 6.38 10.35
CA ASP A 31 11.07 5.05 10.68
C ASP A 31 11.79 3.97 9.87
N HIS A 32 12.08 4.24 8.58
CA HIS A 32 12.89 3.34 7.77
C HIS A 32 14.32 3.22 8.28
N ALA A 33 14.97 4.34 8.62
CA ALA A 33 16.33 4.33 9.15
C ALA A 33 16.41 3.56 10.48
N ASN A 34 15.47 3.79 11.39
CA ASN A 34 15.41 3.11 12.69
C ASN A 34 15.15 1.61 12.53
N GLN A 35 14.22 1.21 11.66
CA GLN A 35 13.96 -0.20 11.38
C GLN A 35 15.20 -0.89 10.80
N ILE A 36 15.89 -0.25 9.85
CA ILE A 36 17.11 -0.81 9.26
C ILE A 36 18.21 -0.92 10.31
N ALA A 37 18.42 0.12 11.12
CA ALA A 37 19.39 0.11 12.21
C ALA A 37 19.14 -1.06 13.17
N GLN A 38 17.88 -1.30 13.54
CA GLN A 38 17.51 -2.43 14.40
C GLN A 38 17.75 -3.78 13.71
N GLN A 39 17.33 -3.95 12.46
CA GLN A 39 17.44 -5.24 11.76
C GLN A 39 18.89 -5.62 11.39
N LEU A 40 19.77 -4.63 11.26
CA LEU A 40 21.20 -4.82 11.00
C LEU A 40 22.05 -4.81 12.27
N ASP A 41 21.45 -4.55 13.44
CA ASP A 41 22.16 -4.34 14.71
C ASP A 41 23.24 -3.23 14.62
N GLN A 42 22.86 -2.10 14.01
CA GLN A 42 23.72 -0.96 13.72
C GLN A 42 23.10 0.34 14.21
N SER A 43 23.12 0.54 15.54
CA SER A 43 22.48 1.69 16.21
C SER A 43 22.94 3.07 15.71
N HIS A 44 24.16 3.19 15.19
CA HIS A 44 24.68 4.43 14.60
C HIS A 44 23.90 4.90 13.35
N LEU A 45 23.14 4.02 12.70
CA LEU A 45 22.27 4.34 11.57
C LEU A 45 20.93 4.93 12.00
N ALA A 46 20.54 4.74 13.27
CA ALA A 46 19.27 5.24 13.79
C ALA A 46 19.27 6.77 13.92
N PHE A 47 18.09 7.36 13.84
CA PHE A 47 17.87 8.77 14.13
C PHE A 47 18.19 9.05 15.61
N ALA A 48 18.93 10.12 15.84
CA ALA A 48 19.25 10.67 17.14
C ALA A 48 18.38 11.92 17.40
N PRO A 49 18.32 12.41 18.65
CA PRO A 49 17.71 13.69 18.95
C PRO A 49 18.31 14.80 18.07
N GLY A 50 17.46 15.56 17.38
CA GLY A 50 17.88 16.64 16.48
C GLY A 50 17.98 16.27 15.00
N ASP A 51 17.89 14.98 14.62
CA ASP A 51 17.92 14.60 13.20
C ASP A 51 16.59 14.83 12.48
N TYR A 52 15.47 14.81 13.20
CA TYR A 52 14.14 14.95 12.62
C TYR A 52 13.96 16.30 11.92
N ALA A 53 13.37 16.28 10.72
CA ALA A 53 13.17 17.48 9.89
C ALA A 53 14.47 18.23 9.54
N THR A 54 15.59 17.51 9.39
CA THR A 54 16.88 18.10 9.01
C THR A 54 17.53 17.37 7.84
N LEU A 55 18.44 18.05 7.13
CA LEU A 55 19.25 17.41 6.08
C LEU A 55 20.15 16.29 6.65
N ALA A 56 20.59 16.40 7.91
CA ALA A 56 21.34 15.34 8.58
C ALA A 56 20.49 14.07 8.78
N GLY A 57 19.21 14.22 9.14
CA GLY A 57 18.26 13.11 9.19
C GLY A 57 18.05 12.44 7.84
N TYR A 58 17.91 13.23 6.76
CA TYR A 58 17.85 12.66 5.42
C TYR A 58 19.12 11.87 5.07
N GLN A 59 20.29 12.40 5.42
CA GLN A 59 21.56 11.71 5.21
C GLN A 59 21.64 10.39 6.00
N LYS A 60 21.12 10.34 7.23
CA LYS A 60 21.02 9.08 7.99
C LYS A 60 20.16 8.04 7.29
N TYR A 61 19.01 8.46 6.73
CA TYR A 61 18.18 7.57 5.93
C TYR A 61 18.93 7.02 4.70
N LEU A 62 19.68 7.86 3.99
CA LEU A 62 20.51 7.40 2.87
C LEU A 62 21.61 6.43 3.31
N MET A 63 22.26 6.70 4.44
CA MET A 63 23.27 5.79 5.01
C MET A 63 22.65 4.44 5.39
N ALA A 64 21.48 4.45 6.02
CA ALA A 64 20.75 3.24 6.39
C ALA A 64 20.37 2.40 5.16
N THR A 65 19.75 3.01 4.15
CA THR A 65 19.36 2.29 2.92
C THR A 65 20.57 1.74 2.16
N ALA A 66 21.68 2.47 2.13
CA ALA A 66 22.92 1.98 1.55
C ALA A 66 23.54 0.83 2.35
N ALA A 67 23.50 0.88 3.69
CA ALA A 67 23.94 -0.20 4.55
C ALA A 67 23.09 -1.46 4.35
N TRP A 68 21.77 -1.31 4.27
CA TRP A 68 20.85 -2.39 3.91
C TRP A 68 21.21 -3.01 2.57
N GLY A 69 21.41 -2.19 1.53
CA GLY A 69 21.74 -2.67 0.18
C GLY A 69 23.04 -3.47 0.10
N ARG A 70 24.01 -3.21 1.00
CA ARG A 70 25.27 -3.97 1.11
C ARG A 70 25.17 -5.20 2.02
N SER A 71 24.09 -5.34 2.78
CA SER A 71 23.90 -6.44 3.72
C SER A 71 23.32 -7.69 3.03
N PRO A 72 23.53 -8.90 3.58
CA PRO A 72 22.83 -10.11 3.12
C PRO A 72 21.30 -10.01 3.16
N GLN A 73 20.75 -9.17 4.04
CA GLN A 73 19.32 -8.93 4.22
C GLN A 73 18.68 -8.29 2.97
N SER A 74 19.47 -7.63 2.11
CA SER A 74 19.04 -7.09 0.81
C SER A 74 18.42 -8.14 -0.13
N GLN A 75 18.61 -9.43 0.12
CA GLN A 75 17.99 -10.51 -0.66
C GLN A 75 16.55 -10.84 -0.24
N ARG A 76 16.09 -10.29 0.89
CA ARG A 76 14.72 -10.46 1.40
C ARG A 76 13.81 -9.37 0.88
N THR A 77 12.50 -9.62 0.96
CA THR A 77 11.49 -8.59 0.76
C THR A 77 11.55 -7.62 1.93
N TYR A 78 11.67 -6.32 1.66
CA TYR A 78 11.65 -5.26 2.65
C TYR A 78 10.22 -4.75 2.82
N PHE A 79 9.68 -4.83 4.03
CA PHE A 79 8.33 -4.34 4.36
C PHE A 79 8.44 -2.99 5.08
N ALA A 80 7.46 -2.11 4.86
CA ALA A 80 7.43 -0.80 5.49
C ALA A 80 7.37 -0.92 7.03
N PRO A 81 7.97 0.02 7.78
CA PRO A 81 7.74 0.14 9.21
C PRO A 81 6.25 0.09 9.55
N GLY A 82 5.88 -0.66 10.58
CA GLY A 82 4.48 -0.84 10.99
C GLY A 82 3.71 -1.96 10.29
N THR A 83 4.28 -2.62 9.27
CA THR A 83 3.64 -3.79 8.64
C THR A 83 3.40 -4.93 9.65
N ASP A 84 2.17 -5.45 9.75
CA ASP A 84 1.86 -6.63 10.57
C ASP A 84 2.69 -7.85 10.06
N PRO A 85 3.51 -8.49 10.91
CA PRO A 85 4.30 -9.66 10.52
C PRO A 85 3.48 -10.81 9.91
N ARG A 86 2.20 -10.96 10.28
CA ARG A 86 1.29 -11.94 9.69
C ARG A 86 0.94 -11.59 8.25
N ALA A 87 0.67 -10.31 7.96
CA ALA A 87 0.46 -9.84 6.59
C ALA A 87 1.72 -10.04 5.75
N ALA A 88 2.89 -9.66 6.27
CA ALA A 88 4.17 -9.86 5.59
C ALA A 88 4.44 -11.34 5.25
N LYS A 89 4.11 -12.26 6.18
CA LYS A 89 4.23 -13.70 5.95
C LYS A 89 3.30 -14.18 4.83
N VAL A 90 2.05 -13.72 4.79
CA VAL A 90 1.10 -14.06 3.71
C VAL A 90 1.61 -13.52 2.38
N LEU A 91 2.00 -12.25 2.30
CA LEU A 91 2.53 -11.66 1.07
C LEU A 91 3.75 -12.41 0.54
N GLU A 92 4.69 -12.80 1.40
CA GLU A 92 5.86 -13.59 1.00
C GLU A 92 5.49 -15.00 0.54
N SER A 93 4.44 -15.61 1.10
CA SER A 93 3.90 -16.89 0.63
C SER A 93 3.36 -16.75 -0.80
N TYR A 94 2.49 -15.77 -1.04
CA TYR A 94 1.92 -15.52 -2.37
C TYR A 94 2.96 -15.08 -3.40
N ARG A 95 4.03 -14.40 -2.97
CA ARG A 95 5.18 -14.09 -3.82
C ARG A 95 5.89 -15.34 -4.33
N ARG A 96 5.90 -16.42 -3.55
CA ARG A 96 6.56 -17.69 -3.89
C ARG A 96 5.67 -18.59 -4.74
N THR A 97 4.37 -18.65 -4.45
CA THR A 97 3.42 -19.47 -5.21
C THR A 97 3.04 -18.82 -6.54
N GLY A 98 3.08 -17.48 -6.61
CA GLY A 98 2.65 -16.73 -7.78
C GLY A 98 1.13 -16.72 -7.96
N GLU A 99 0.38 -17.12 -6.94
CA GLU A 99 -1.07 -17.06 -6.90
C GLU A 99 -1.56 -15.60 -6.86
N LYS A 100 -2.81 -15.41 -7.30
CA LYS A 100 -3.44 -14.10 -7.25
C LYS A 100 -4.02 -13.85 -5.86
N ILE A 101 -3.83 -12.63 -5.38
CA ILE A 101 -4.40 -12.16 -4.13
C ILE A 101 -5.07 -10.81 -4.37
N ARG A 102 -6.08 -10.54 -3.55
CA ARG A 102 -6.71 -9.24 -3.45
C ARG A 102 -6.28 -8.54 -2.17
N LEU A 103 -5.97 -7.26 -2.30
CA LEU A 103 -5.66 -6.35 -1.22
C LEU A 103 -6.91 -5.55 -0.85
N ILE A 104 -7.16 -5.41 0.44
CA ILE A 104 -8.08 -4.41 0.98
C ILE A 104 -7.22 -3.52 1.89
N LEU A 105 -6.95 -2.31 1.41
CA LEU A 105 -6.18 -1.30 2.11
C LEU A 105 -7.11 -0.32 2.81
N GLY A 106 -6.61 0.30 3.87
CA GLY A 106 -7.35 1.32 4.59
C GLY A 106 -6.63 1.82 5.83
N ASP A 107 -7.38 2.54 6.64
CA ASP A 107 -6.88 3.11 7.89
C ASP A 107 -6.87 2.03 8.99
N LEU A 108 -5.69 1.68 9.50
CA LEU A 108 -5.55 0.65 10.55
C LEU A 108 -6.09 1.06 11.91
N ALA A 109 -6.20 2.38 12.19
CA ALA A 109 -6.72 2.90 13.45
C ALA A 109 -8.25 2.83 13.51
N THR A 110 -8.93 3.19 12.43
CA THR A 110 -10.40 3.12 12.34
C THR A 110 -10.91 1.75 11.87
N GLY A 111 -10.07 1.02 11.12
CA GLY A 111 -10.42 -0.24 10.48
C GLY A 111 -11.16 -0.09 9.16
N GLU A 112 -11.31 1.14 8.66
CA GLU A 112 -12.14 1.44 7.49
C GLU A 112 -11.35 1.30 6.18
N PRO A 113 -11.89 0.58 5.17
CA PRO A 113 -11.26 0.46 3.87
C PRO A 113 -11.39 1.76 3.06
N TRP A 114 -10.40 2.01 2.21
CA TRP A 114 -10.41 3.15 1.26
C TRP A 114 -11.27 2.92 0.03
N LEU A 115 -11.69 1.67 -0.21
CA LEU A 115 -12.55 1.27 -1.35
C LEU A 115 -11.91 1.48 -2.72
N ASP A 116 -10.59 1.31 -2.80
CA ASP A 116 -9.87 1.33 -4.08
C ASP A 116 -10.36 0.22 -5.03
N GLU A 117 -10.62 0.60 -6.27
CA GLU A 117 -11.09 -0.33 -7.31
C GLU A 117 -9.95 -0.86 -8.21
N HIS A 118 -8.87 -0.07 -8.32
CA HIS A 118 -7.74 -0.33 -9.18
C HIS A 118 -6.50 -0.69 -8.37
N GLY A 119 -5.60 -1.50 -8.94
CA GLY A 119 -4.37 -1.86 -8.26
C GLY A 119 -4.59 -2.63 -6.95
N VAL A 120 -5.69 -3.38 -6.87
CA VAL A 120 -6.06 -4.17 -5.67
C VAL A 120 -6.07 -5.69 -5.91
N VAL A 121 -5.97 -6.18 -7.15
CA VAL A 121 -5.89 -7.61 -7.45
C VAL A 121 -4.67 -7.91 -8.32
N GLY A 122 -3.87 -8.90 -7.95
CA GLY A 122 -2.66 -9.26 -8.70
C GLY A 122 -1.82 -10.33 -8.02
N ARG A 123 -0.63 -10.57 -8.55
CA ARG A 123 0.39 -11.42 -7.92
C ARG A 123 1.36 -10.57 -7.12
N ILE A 124 2.00 -11.15 -6.13
CA ILE A 124 3.03 -10.44 -5.37
C ILE A 124 4.37 -10.56 -6.11
N GLY A 125 4.84 -9.41 -6.62
CA GLY A 125 6.18 -9.23 -7.15
C GLY A 125 7.10 -8.57 -6.13
N ARG A 126 8.30 -8.21 -6.57
CA ARG A 126 9.29 -7.52 -5.75
C ARG A 126 10.12 -6.56 -6.58
N SER A 127 10.39 -5.37 -6.05
CA SER A 127 11.19 -4.37 -6.74
C SER A 127 12.67 -4.77 -6.84
N GLY A 128 13.38 -4.13 -7.79
CA GLY A 128 14.83 -4.28 -7.97
C GLY A 128 15.69 -3.28 -7.19
N GLY A 129 15.08 -2.37 -6.41
CA GLY A 129 15.78 -1.34 -5.65
C GLY A 129 16.56 -1.88 -4.45
N MET A 130 17.30 -0.99 -3.77
CA MET A 130 18.04 -1.33 -2.55
C MET A 130 17.11 -1.91 -1.46
N LEU A 131 15.97 -1.27 -1.26
CA LEU A 131 14.87 -1.80 -0.48
C LEU A 131 13.94 -2.56 -1.43
N LYS A 132 14.02 -3.88 -1.43
CA LYS A 132 13.22 -4.75 -2.30
C LYS A 132 11.78 -4.85 -1.78
N ILE A 133 11.00 -3.82 -2.03
CA ILE A 133 9.60 -3.72 -1.58
C ILE A 133 8.68 -4.67 -2.36
N PRO A 134 7.59 -5.15 -1.74
CA PRO A 134 6.59 -5.94 -2.46
C PRO A 134 5.80 -5.07 -3.43
N LEU A 135 5.51 -5.63 -4.60
CA LEU A 135 4.74 -5.00 -5.66
C LEU A 135 3.47 -5.81 -5.91
N LEU A 136 2.36 -5.16 -6.23
CA LEU A 136 1.21 -5.84 -6.81
C LEU A 136 1.33 -5.81 -8.34
N VAL A 137 1.54 -6.98 -8.93
CA VAL A 137 1.81 -7.14 -10.37
C VAL A 137 0.59 -7.72 -11.06
N GLU A 138 0.10 -7.01 -12.07
CA GLU A 138 -1.03 -7.47 -12.88
C GLU A 138 -0.64 -8.64 -13.80
N PRO A 139 -1.60 -9.49 -14.21
CA PRO A 139 -1.33 -10.58 -15.14
C PRO A 139 -0.71 -10.07 -16.45
N GLY A 140 0.39 -10.70 -16.87
CA GLY A 140 1.10 -10.35 -18.10
C GLY A 140 2.02 -9.14 -17.98
N GLN A 141 2.08 -8.48 -16.81
CA GLN A 141 2.99 -7.37 -16.56
C GLN A 141 4.28 -7.86 -15.89
N SER A 142 5.37 -7.14 -16.14
CA SER A 142 6.69 -7.38 -15.53
C SER A 142 6.97 -6.47 -14.32
N GLY A 143 6.03 -5.56 -14.00
CA GLY A 143 6.13 -4.59 -12.92
C GLY A 143 4.74 -4.23 -12.39
N GLY A 144 4.69 -3.46 -11.30
CA GLY A 144 3.45 -3.12 -10.63
C GLY A 144 3.61 -2.07 -9.55
N GLY A 145 2.49 -1.66 -8.94
CA GLY A 145 2.47 -0.66 -7.88
C GLY A 145 3.08 -1.16 -6.58
N ALA A 146 3.76 -0.28 -5.84
CA ALA A 146 4.21 -0.58 -4.48
C ALA A 146 3.00 -0.81 -3.56
N ILE A 147 3.08 -1.86 -2.74
CA ILE A 147 2.02 -2.15 -1.76
C ILE A 147 2.28 -1.32 -0.50
N LEU A 148 1.26 -0.60 -0.02
CA LEU A 148 1.27 0.08 1.29
C LEU A 148 1.06 -0.97 2.40
N THR A 149 2.12 -1.68 2.75
CA THR A 149 2.03 -2.90 3.59
C THR A 149 1.65 -2.62 5.03
N ASP A 150 1.89 -1.40 5.48
CA ASP A 150 1.48 -0.80 6.75
C ASP A 150 0.02 -0.32 6.76
N CYS A 151 -0.72 -0.48 5.66
CA CYS A 151 -2.14 -0.13 5.53
C CYS A 151 -3.04 -1.33 5.16
N ILE A 152 -2.54 -2.56 5.31
CA ILE A 152 -3.29 -3.77 4.94
C ILE A 152 -4.32 -4.12 6.01
N LEU A 153 -5.60 -4.00 5.67
CA LEU A 153 -6.71 -4.43 6.50
C LEU A 153 -7.07 -5.90 6.26
N CYS A 154 -7.03 -6.35 5.02
CA CYS A 154 -7.41 -7.71 4.68
C CYS A 154 -6.70 -8.17 3.39
N LEU A 155 -6.37 -9.46 3.34
CA LEU A 155 -5.88 -10.13 2.14
C LEU A 155 -6.82 -11.27 1.82
N VAL A 156 -7.31 -11.33 0.58
CA VAL A 156 -8.27 -12.32 0.11
C VAL A 156 -7.62 -13.14 -1.00
N ASP A 157 -7.60 -14.46 -0.85
CA ASP A 157 -7.21 -15.38 -1.90
C ASP A 157 -8.16 -15.24 -3.09
N TRP A 158 -7.62 -14.91 -4.27
CA TRP A 158 -8.48 -14.60 -5.41
C TRP A 158 -9.25 -15.81 -5.94
N GLN A 159 -8.68 -17.01 -5.83
CA GLN A 159 -9.25 -18.21 -6.41
C GLN A 159 -10.34 -18.83 -5.52
N THR A 160 -10.12 -18.81 -4.20
CA THR A 160 -10.98 -19.48 -3.23
C THR A 160 -11.90 -18.53 -2.47
N GLY A 161 -11.60 -17.22 -2.46
CA GLY A 161 -12.28 -16.24 -1.62
C GLY A 161 -11.92 -16.33 -0.13
N ASN A 162 -10.99 -17.23 0.24
CA ASN A 162 -10.53 -17.34 1.62
C ASN A 162 -9.77 -16.08 2.05
N THR A 163 -9.79 -15.78 3.34
CA THR A 163 -9.11 -14.62 3.91
C THR A 163 -7.86 -15.06 4.70
N PRO A 164 -6.70 -15.26 4.04
CA PRO A 164 -5.47 -15.68 4.72
C PRO A 164 -4.96 -14.67 5.75
N TYR A 165 -5.38 -13.39 5.65
CA TYR A 165 -5.06 -12.38 6.65
C TYR A 165 -6.22 -11.40 6.82
N ARG A 166 -6.53 -11.10 8.08
CA ARG A 166 -7.48 -10.08 8.51
C ARG A 166 -6.90 -9.30 9.69
N HIS A 167 -6.75 -7.99 9.53
CA HIS A 167 -6.35 -7.11 10.62
C HIS A 167 -7.45 -7.09 11.69
N PRO A 168 -7.12 -7.08 13.01
CA PRO A 168 -8.13 -7.12 14.07
C PRO A 168 -9.11 -5.94 14.03
N ALA A 169 -8.63 -4.75 13.63
CA ALA A 169 -9.49 -3.57 13.54
C ALA A 169 -10.39 -3.58 12.29
N TYR A 170 -10.16 -4.45 11.31
CA TYR A 170 -10.86 -4.37 10.02
C TYR A 170 -12.38 -4.46 10.18
N ARG A 171 -13.07 -3.48 9.59
CA ARG A 171 -14.53 -3.39 9.47
C ARG A 171 -14.89 -3.39 8.01
N GLU A 172 -15.78 -4.28 7.61
CA GLU A 172 -16.33 -4.25 6.25
C GLU A 172 -17.06 -2.93 6.01
N ALA A 173 -16.93 -2.41 4.79
CA ALA A 173 -17.56 -1.15 4.43
C ALA A 173 -19.09 -1.28 4.48
N ASN A 174 -19.72 -0.37 5.23
CA ASN A 174 -21.17 -0.26 5.26
C ASN A 174 -21.67 0.42 3.98
N LEU A 175 -21.84 -0.39 2.94
CA LEU A 175 -22.28 0.03 1.62
C LEU A 175 -23.71 -0.40 1.34
N SER A 176 -24.46 0.34 0.54
CA SER A 176 -25.82 -0.01 0.13
C SER A 176 -26.05 0.27 -1.35
N LEU A 177 -26.92 -0.50 -1.99
CA LEU A 177 -27.42 -0.24 -3.33
C LEU A 177 -28.79 0.43 -3.23
N SER A 178 -29.00 1.52 -3.96
CA SER A 178 -30.26 2.28 -3.96
C SER A 178 -30.54 2.91 -5.33
N PRO A 179 -31.81 3.26 -5.64
CA PRO A 179 -32.12 4.09 -6.79
C PRO A 179 -31.39 5.44 -6.75
N ASN A 180 -31.11 5.98 -7.93
CA ASN A 180 -30.49 7.28 -8.15
C ASN A 180 -31.36 8.10 -9.11
N GLU A 181 -31.36 9.42 -8.93
CA GLU A 181 -32.27 10.31 -9.68
C GLU A 181 -31.90 10.42 -11.16
N SER A 182 -30.64 10.15 -11.52
CA SER A 182 -30.16 10.22 -12.90
C SER A 182 -30.74 9.09 -13.75
N PRO A 183 -31.55 9.36 -14.80
CA PRO A 183 -32.13 8.31 -15.64
C PRO A 183 -31.08 7.46 -16.38
N ASN A 184 -29.91 8.05 -16.67
CA ASN A 184 -28.83 7.35 -17.36
C ASN A 184 -27.99 6.47 -16.42
N LEU A 185 -28.02 6.75 -15.11
CA LEU A 185 -27.31 6.01 -14.07
C LEU A 185 -28.24 5.81 -12.86
N PRO A 186 -29.33 5.02 -12.99
CA PRO A 186 -30.39 4.96 -12.01
C PRO A 186 -30.03 4.12 -10.77
N TRP A 187 -28.83 3.52 -10.71
CA TRP A 187 -28.40 2.68 -9.59
C TRP A 187 -27.16 3.24 -8.92
N ALA A 188 -27.25 3.61 -7.64
CA ALA A 188 -26.12 4.14 -6.86
C ALA A 188 -25.69 3.16 -5.77
N VAL A 189 -24.38 2.88 -5.72
CA VAL A 189 -23.72 2.30 -4.56
C VAL A 189 -23.31 3.43 -3.64
N ARG A 190 -23.76 3.36 -2.38
CA ARG A 190 -23.60 4.43 -1.39
C ARG A 190 -22.80 3.98 -0.17
N ARG A 191 -22.05 4.91 0.41
CA ARG A 191 -21.48 4.82 1.75
C ARG A 191 -22.21 5.84 2.62
N GLY A 192 -23.13 5.39 3.47
CA GLY A 192 -24.06 6.29 4.14
C GLY A 192 -24.95 7.03 3.13
N SER A 193 -24.96 8.36 3.18
CA SER A 193 -25.67 9.20 2.21
C SER A 193 -24.98 9.32 0.86
N ASP A 194 -23.67 9.12 0.81
CA ASP A 194 -22.85 9.56 -0.31
C ASP A 194 -22.81 8.48 -1.39
N ALA A 195 -23.14 8.86 -2.63
CA ALA A 195 -22.99 7.97 -3.79
C ALA A 195 -21.51 7.90 -4.17
N ILE A 196 -20.92 6.71 -4.06
CA ILE A 196 -19.51 6.46 -4.40
C ILE A 196 -19.34 5.93 -5.82
N ALA A 197 -20.39 5.35 -6.39
CA ALA A 197 -20.44 4.93 -7.78
C ALA A 197 -21.89 4.83 -8.26
N CYS A 198 -22.14 5.15 -9.53
CA CYS A 198 -23.47 5.08 -10.15
C CYS A 198 -23.39 4.31 -11.48
N PHE A 199 -24.41 3.50 -11.76
CA PHE A 199 -24.44 2.57 -12.88
C PHE A 199 -25.76 2.64 -13.64
N ALA A 200 -25.69 2.40 -14.95
CA ALA A 200 -26.86 2.23 -15.81
C ALA A 200 -27.59 0.91 -15.52
N ASP A 201 -26.84 -0.13 -15.17
CA ASP A 201 -27.33 -1.50 -14.96
C ASP A 201 -27.24 -1.92 -13.49
N ILE A 202 -28.30 -2.55 -12.98
CA ILE A 202 -28.37 -3.00 -11.58
C ILE A 202 -27.41 -4.16 -11.30
N GLY A 203 -27.18 -5.03 -12.28
CA GLY A 203 -26.25 -6.16 -12.18
C GLY A 203 -24.83 -5.66 -11.96
N LYS A 204 -24.37 -4.71 -12.78
CA LYS A 204 -23.07 -4.04 -12.62
C LYS A 204 -22.94 -3.36 -11.26
N ALA A 205 -23.97 -2.64 -10.81
CA ALA A 205 -23.97 -2.00 -9.49
C ALA A 205 -23.85 -3.02 -8.35
N ALA A 206 -24.57 -4.15 -8.44
CA ALA A 206 -24.51 -5.23 -7.46
C ALA A 206 -23.14 -5.93 -7.47
N SER A 207 -22.55 -6.15 -8.66
CA SER A 207 -21.19 -6.70 -8.80
C SER A 207 -20.14 -5.77 -8.22
N TYR A 208 -20.23 -4.46 -8.46
CA TYR A 208 -19.36 -3.46 -7.84
C TYR A 208 -19.51 -3.46 -6.31
N LEU A 209 -20.74 -3.47 -5.79
CA LEU A 209 -20.99 -3.52 -4.35
C LEU A 209 -20.38 -4.78 -3.71
N ALA A 210 -20.61 -5.96 -4.30
CA ALA A 210 -20.06 -7.21 -3.82
C ALA A 210 -18.52 -7.20 -3.89
N PHE A 211 -17.96 -6.68 -4.99
CA PHE A 211 -16.53 -6.45 -5.10
C PHE A 211 -16.06 -5.54 -3.96
N MET A 212 -16.63 -4.37 -3.72
CA MET A 212 -16.19 -3.46 -2.65
C MET A 212 -16.28 -4.05 -1.23
N ARG A 213 -17.14 -5.06 -1.03
CA ARG A 213 -17.23 -5.83 0.22
C ARG A 213 -16.23 -7.00 0.32
N GLY A 214 -15.35 -7.17 -0.67
CA GLY A 214 -14.27 -8.16 -0.66
C GLY A 214 -14.51 -9.40 -1.53
N ALA A 215 -15.64 -9.49 -2.25
CA ALA A 215 -15.89 -10.63 -3.13
C ALA A 215 -14.89 -10.70 -4.30
N THR A 216 -14.56 -11.90 -4.75
CA THR A 216 -13.64 -12.15 -5.87
C THR A 216 -14.37 -12.05 -7.21
N ILE A 217 -14.69 -10.81 -7.61
CA ILE A 217 -15.39 -10.49 -8.86
C ILE A 217 -14.43 -9.75 -9.80
N GLU A 218 -14.25 -10.27 -11.02
CA GLU A 218 -13.40 -9.63 -12.03
C GLU A 218 -13.88 -8.19 -12.31
N PRO A 219 -13.04 -7.15 -12.14
CA PRO A 219 -13.49 -5.76 -12.25
C PRO A 219 -14.13 -5.39 -13.58
N ARG A 220 -13.74 -6.07 -14.67
CA ARG A 220 -14.32 -5.89 -16.01
C ARG A 220 -15.82 -6.18 -16.08
N VAL A 221 -16.37 -6.89 -15.10
CA VAL A 221 -17.82 -7.18 -15.02
C VAL A 221 -18.63 -5.91 -14.73
N PHE A 222 -18.06 -4.96 -13.97
CA PHE A 222 -18.76 -3.73 -13.58
C PHE A 222 -18.15 -2.45 -14.16
N ALA A 223 -17.02 -2.54 -14.86
CA ALA A 223 -16.47 -1.45 -15.68
C ALA A 223 -17.40 -1.00 -16.83
#